data_AF-A0A941G4A2-F1
#
_entry.id   AF-A0A941G4A2-F1
#
_cell.length_a   1.000
_cell.length_b   1.000
_cell.length_c   1.000
_cell.angle_alpha   90.00
_cell.angle_beta   90.00
_cell.angle_gamma   90.00
#
_symmetry.space_group_name_H-M   'P 1'
#
loop_
_entity.id
_entity.type
_entity.pdbx_description
1 polymer ?
#
loop_
_entity_poly.entity_id
_entity_poly.type
_entity_poly.pdbx_seq_one_letter_code
_entity_poly.pdbx_strand_id
1 'polypeptide(L)'
;MSILFQIPNKELGTRLTHYGWFCGVVPVFLGDLEGEAPLVVERNGISEWVLSLAGALFRVFVKVAAVVAPDRDIQIPLVVTGPITPLPGGDR
;
A
#
# COMPACT_ATOMS: atom_id res chain seq x y z
N MET A 1 8.84 8.44 6.84
CA MET A 1 8.58 9.73 7.48
C MET A 1 7.12 9.91 7.95
N SER A 2 6.28 8.86 8.01
CA SER A 2 4.83 8.98 8.31
C SER A 2 4.41 8.89 9.80
N ILE A 3 5.37 8.80 10.75
CA ILE A 3 5.07 8.93 12.19
C ILE A 3 4.93 10.41 12.59
N LEU A 4 5.68 11.29 11.92
CA LEU A 4 5.74 12.74 12.25
C LEU A 4 4.96 13.60 11.24
N PHE A 5 4.79 13.13 10.00
CA PHE A 5 4.03 13.82 8.96
C PHE A 5 2.86 12.93 8.53
N GLN A 6 1.70 13.17 9.12
CA GLN A 6 0.46 12.53 8.70
C GLN A 6 0.10 13.00 7.29
N ILE A 7 -0.30 12.07 6.43
CA ILE A 7 -0.86 12.40 5.12
C ILE A 7 -2.07 13.31 5.35
N PRO A 8 -2.09 14.53 4.75
CA PRO A 8 -3.19 15.46 4.94
C PRO A 8 -4.50 14.86 4.45
N ASN A 9 -5.60 15.10 5.19
CA ASN A 9 -6.94 14.65 4.81
C ASN A 9 -7.38 15.10 3.40
N LYS A 10 -6.75 16.12 2.81
CA LYS A 10 -7.01 16.57 1.44
C LYS A 10 -6.48 15.62 0.36
N GLU A 11 -5.45 14.83 0.66
CA GLU A 11 -4.92 13.81 -0.27
C GLU A 11 -5.70 12.49 -0.18
N LEU A 12 -6.34 12.26 0.97
CA LEU A 12 -7.28 11.17 1.21
C LEU A 12 -8.63 11.48 0.54
N GLY A 13 -9.01 10.67 -0.44
CA GLY A 13 -10.22 10.84 -1.25
C GLY A 13 -10.00 11.52 -2.61
N THR A 14 -8.83 12.11 -2.85
CA THR A 14 -8.47 12.67 -4.18
C THR A 14 -7.52 11.73 -4.93
N ARG A 15 -6.33 11.48 -4.37
CA ARG A 15 -5.31 10.61 -4.98
C ARG A 15 -5.30 9.21 -4.37
N LEU A 16 -5.52 9.13 -3.06
CA LEU A 16 -5.64 7.87 -2.32
C LEU A 16 -7.12 7.61 -2.08
N THR A 17 -7.66 6.53 -2.64
CA THR A 17 -9.10 6.26 -2.67
C THR A 17 -9.51 5.05 -1.83
N HIS A 18 -8.58 4.15 -1.52
CA HIS A 18 -8.88 2.90 -0.82
C HIS A 18 -7.88 2.61 0.30
N TYR A 19 -8.32 1.83 1.27
CA TYR A 19 -7.47 1.16 2.23
C TYR A 19 -7.05 -0.20 1.68
N GLY A 20 -5.86 -0.66 2.07
CA GLY A 20 -5.43 -2.01 1.77
C GLY A 20 -4.28 -2.52 2.63
N TRP A 21 -3.81 -3.70 2.26
CA TRP A 21 -2.66 -4.37 2.85
C TRP A 21 -1.64 -4.74 1.79
N PHE A 22 -0.40 -4.34 2.02
CA PHE A 22 0.74 -4.77 1.25
C PHE A 22 1.33 -6.05 1.86
N CYS A 23 1.41 -7.11 1.06
CA CYS A 23 1.85 -8.45 1.45
C CYS A 23 1.08 -9.03 2.65
N GLY A 24 -0.15 -8.56 2.91
CA GLY A 24 -0.96 -8.96 4.06
C GLY A 24 -0.43 -8.54 5.44
N VAL A 25 0.66 -7.75 5.49
CA VAL A 25 1.37 -7.42 6.75
C VAL A 25 1.49 -5.92 7.00
N VAL A 26 1.57 -5.09 5.95
CA VAL A 26 1.67 -3.64 6.10
C VAL A 26 0.37 -2.98 5.67
N PRO A 27 -0.32 -2.23 6.55
CA PRO A 27 -1.50 -1.47 6.14
C PRO A 27 -1.06 -0.26 5.32
N VAL A 28 -1.70 -0.08 4.17
CA VAL A 28 -1.39 0.92 3.16
C VAL A 28 -2.64 1.67 2.71
N PHE A 29 -2.47 2.88 2.25
CA PHE A 29 -3.42 3.58 1.40
C PHE A 29 -3.14 3.23 -0.06
N LEU A 30 -4.21 3.04 -0.81
CA LEU A 30 -4.19 2.70 -2.22
C LEU A 30 -4.90 3.80 -3.02
N GLY A 31 -4.33 4.15 -4.15
CA GLY A 31 -4.87 5.10 -5.11
C GLY A 31 -4.74 4.57 -6.52
N ASP A 32 -5.50 5.15 -7.45
CA ASP A 32 -5.38 4.86 -8.88
C ASP A 32 -5.44 3.35 -9.21
N LEU A 33 -6.43 2.65 -8.65
CA LEU A 33 -6.55 1.18 -8.79
C LEU A 33 -6.78 0.72 -10.24
N GLU A 34 -7.33 1.59 -11.09
CA GLU A 34 -7.56 1.30 -12.51
C GLU A 34 -6.37 1.72 -13.39
N GLY A 35 -5.36 2.38 -12.81
CA GLY A 35 -4.13 2.77 -13.49
C GLY A 35 -3.18 1.59 -13.72
N GLU A 36 -2.19 1.79 -14.59
CA GLU A 36 -1.19 0.78 -14.96
C GLU A 36 -0.32 0.36 -13.75
N ALA A 37 -0.18 1.24 -12.75
CA ALA A 37 0.44 0.95 -11.47
C ALA A 37 -0.32 1.64 -10.32
N PRO A 38 -0.93 0.88 -9.39
CA PRO A 38 -1.65 1.49 -8.28
C PRO A 38 -0.68 2.25 -7.38
N LEU A 39 -1.10 3.43 -6.93
CA LEU A 39 -0.38 4.22 -5.94
C LEU A 39 -0.49 3.51 -4.59
N VAL A 40 0.64 3.14 -4.00
CA VAL A 40 0.71 2.49 -2.68
C VAL A 40 1.51 3.38 -1.74
N VAL A 41 0.90 3.78 -0.63
CA VAL A 41 1.53 4.63 0.40
C VAL A 41 1.28 4.03 1.77
N GLU A 42 2.24 4.11 2.71
CA GLU A 42 2.04 3.62 4.06
C GLU A 42 0.91 4.38 4.79
N ARG A 43 0.18 3.67 5.66
CA ARG A 43 -0.85 4.31 6.47
C ARG A 43 -0.24 5.22 7.53
N ASN A 44 -0.95 6.31 7.88
CA ASN A 44 -0.58 7.19 8.98
C ASN A 44 -0.34 6.39 10.27
N GLY A 45 0.81 6.63 10.93
CA GLY A 45 1.23 5.88 12.13
C GLY A 45 2.09 4.64 11.85
N ILE A 46 2.25 4.25 10.58
CA ILE A 46 3.24 3.25 10.16
C ILE A 46 4.51 3.97 9.73
N SER A 47 5.67 3.44 10.10
CA SER A 47 6.93 3.97 9.61
C SER A 47 7.18 3.52 8.17
N GLU A 48 7.64 4.45 7.33
CA GLU A 48 8.01 4.20 5.94
C GLU A 48 8.99 3.03 5.75
N TRP A 49 9.88 2.82 6.73
CA TRP A 49 10.83 1.70 6.68
C TRP A 49 10.12 0.33 6.73
N VAL A 50 8.91 0.25 7.32
CA VAL A 50 8.13 -0.99 7.38
C VAL A 50 7.67 -1.39 5.98
N LEU A 51 7.19 -0.42 5.19
CA LEU A 51 6.80 -0.66 3.80
C LEU A 51 8.03 -1.02 2.94
N SER A 52 9.12 -0.28 3.11
CA SER A 52 10.39 -0.55 2.42
C SER A 52 10.94 -1.95 2.75
N LEU A 53 10.91 -2.34 4.02
CA LEU A 53 11.37 -3.65 4.49
C LEU A 53 10.48 -4.77 3.95
N ALA A 54 9.16 -4.62 4.01
CA ALA A 54 8.24 -5.59 3.44
C ALA A 54 8.48 -5.78 1.94
N GLY A 55 8.70 -4.70 1.20
CA GLY A 55 9.04 -4.76 -0.22
C GLY A 55 10.38 -5.45 -0.50
N ALA A 56 11.40 -5.17 0.31
CA ALA A 56 12.70 -5.81 0.21
C ALA A 56 12.62 -7.32 0.48
N LEU A 57 11.93 -7.72 1.55
CA LEU A 57 11.69 -9.13 1.89
C LEU A 57 10.93 -9.84 0.77
N PHE A 58 9.87 -9.22 0.24
CA PHE A 58 9.11 -9.79 -0.88
C PHE A 58 9.99 -10.02 -2.11
N ARG A 59 10.84 -9.07 -2.49
CA ARG A 59 11.80 -9.24 -3.60
C ARG A 59 12.75 -10.42 -3.37
N VAL A 60 13.22 -10.63 -2.14
CA VAL A 60 14.05 -11.79 -1.80
C VAL A 60 13.25 -13.08 -1.98
N PHE A 61 12.01 -13.15 -1.48
CA PHE A 61 11.14 -14.31 -1.65
C PHE A 61 10.84 -14.62 -3.12
N VAL A 62 10.57 -13.60 -3.94
CA VAL A 62 10.37 -13.78 -5.39
C VAL A 62 11.61 -14.37 -6.05
N LYS A 63 12.81 -13.88 -5.71
CA LYS A 63 14.07 -14.42 -6.25
C LYS A 63 14.28 -15.88 -5.84
N VAL A 64 14.01 -16.23 -4.59
CA VAL A 64 14.11 -17.62 -4.11
C VAL A 64 13.08 -18.50 -4.83
N ALA A 65 11.84 -18.04 -4.95
CA ALA A 65 10.78 -18.78 -5.60
C ALA A 65 11.00 -18.92 -7.11
N ALA A 66 11.62 -17.95 -7.78
CA ALA A 66 12.04 -18.09 -9.18
C ALA A 66 13.08 -19.20 -9.39
N VAL A 67 13.88 -19.53 -8.37
CA VAL A 67 14.83 -20.66 -8.41
C VAL A 67 14.14 -21.98 -8.09
N VAL A 68 13.22 -21.99 -7.13
CA VAL A 68 12.57 -23.22 -6.62
C VAL A 68 11.37 -23.65 -7.48
N ALA A 69 10.67 -22.70 -8.11
CA ALA A 69 9.48 -22.91 -8.92
C ALA A 69 9.42 -21.89 -10.06
N PRO A 70 10.29 -22.01 -11.08
CA PRO A 70 10.45 -21.03 -12.15
C PRO A 70 9.18 -20.79 -12.99
N ASP A 71 8.29 -21.80 -13.09
CA ASP A 71 7.07 -21.72 -13.90
C ASP A 71 5.88 -21.06 -13.17
N ARG A 72 6.07 -20.60 -11.92
CA ARG A 72 5.01 -19.90 -11.19
C ARG A 72 5.10 -18.40 -11.41
N ASP A 73 3.99 -17.83 -11.84
CA ASP A 73 3.80 -16.40 -11.87
C ASP A 73 3.54 -15.88 -10.45
N ILE A 74 4.45 -15.07 -9.92
CA ILE A 74 4.40 -14.59 -8.53
C ILE A 74 3.91 -13.15 -8.54
N GLN A 75 2.66 -12.98 -8.12
CA GLN A 75 2.05 -11.67 -8.01
C GLN A 75 2.24 -11.11 -6.60
N ILE A 76 2.44 -9.80 -6.50
CA ILE A 76 2.49 -9.10 -5.21
C ILE A 76 1.08 -9.16 -4.60
N PRO A 77 0.93 -9.69 -3.37
CA PRO A 77 -0.36 -9.67 -2.70
C PRO A 77 -0.66 -8.23 -2.25
N LEU A 78 -1.59 -7.58 -2.96
CA LEU A 78 -2.15 -6.30 -2.59
C LEU A 78 -3.64 -6.49 -2.33
N VAL A 79 -4.05 -6.37 -1.07
CA VAL A 79 -5.44 -6.61 -0.67
C VAL A 79 -6.13 -5.27 -0.47
N VAL A 80 -7.12 -4.96 -1.30
CA VAL A 80 -8.00 -3.79 -1.10
C VAL A 80 -9.04 -4.16 -0.05
N THR A 81 -9.13 -3.39 1.04
CA THR A 81 -10.07 -3.66 2.15
C THR A 81 -11.33 -2.81 2.11
N GLY A 82 -11.29 -1.66 1.45
CA GLY A 82 -12.48 -0.83 1.26
C GLY A 82 -12.13 0.60 0.85
N PRO A 83 -13.13 1.39 0.43
CA PRO A 83 -12.93 2.78 0.08
C PRO A 83 -12.60 3.63 1.32
N ILE A 84 -11.80 4.66 1.13
CA ILE A 84 -11.58 5.70 2.12
C ILE A 84 -12.86 6.53 2.18
N THR A 85 -13.57 6.48 3.30
CA THR A 85 -14.70 7.38 3.53
C THR A 85 -14.13 8.76 3.88
N PRO A 86 -14.34 9.81 3.07
CA PRO A 86 -14.01 11.15 3.50
C PRO A 86 -14.84 11.47 4.75
N LEU A 87 -14.20 12.00 5.79
CA LEU A 87 -14.91 12.41 7.02
C LEU A 87 -16.02 13.43 6.65
N PRO A 88 -17.28 13.23 7.08
CA PRO A 88 -18.34 14.21 6.87
C PRO A 88 -18.06 15.41 7.78
N GLY A 89 -17.34 16.42 7.28
CA GLY A 89 -17.06 17.63 8.05
C GLY A 89 -15.90 18.51 7.56
N GLY A 90 -15.41 18.33 6.34
CA GLY A 90 -14.31 19.12 5.77
C GLY A 90 -14.77 20.21 4.82
N ASP A 91 -15.87 20.90 5.09
CA ASP A 91 -16.26 22.13 4.38
C ASP A 91 -17.01 23.06 5.34
N ARG A 92 -16.29 24.05 5.88
CA ARG A 92 -16.71 25.44 6.05
C ARG A 92 -15.48 26.31 6.21
#